data_AF-A0A9X8YLV2-F1
#
_entry.id   AF-A0A9X8YLV2-F1
#
_cell.length_a   1.000
_cell.length_b   1.000
_cell.length_c   1.000
_cell.angle_alpha   90.00
_cell.angle_beta   90.00
_cell.angle_gamma   90.00
#
_symmetry.space_group_name_H-M   'P 1'
#
loop_
_entity.id
_entity.type
_entity.pdbx_description
1 polymer ?
#
loop_
_entity_poly.entity_id
_entity_poly.type
_entity_poly.pdbx_seq_one_letter_code
_entity_poly.pdbx_strand_id
1 'polypeptide(L)' 'MFDVLMYLFETYIHNEPEMRVDQDQLTDDLAQAGFHRDDIYNALNWLEKLADLQEGQNAPYFM' A
#
# COMPACT_ATOMS: atom_id res chain seq x y z
N MET A 1 7.64 -9.79 3.51
CA MET A 1 6.39 -9.37 2.83
C MET A 1 5.22 -8.97 3.76
N PHE A 2 4.71 -9.83 4.66
CA PHE A 2 3.56 -9.46 5.54
C PHE A 2 3.92 -8.37 6.57
N ASP A 3 5.18 -8.35 7.02
CA ASP A 3 5.70 -7.36 7.97
C ASP A 3 5.68 -5.93 7.39
N VAL A 4 5.88 -5.80 6.08
CA VAL A 4 5.80 -4.53 5.35
C VAL A 4 4.36 -4.01 5.34
N LEU A 5 3.38 -4.89 5.08
CA LEU A 5 1.96 -4.54 5.12
C LEU A 5 1.50 -4.18 6.54
N MET A 6 2.00 -4.88 7.56
CA MET A 6 1.69 -4.59 8.95
C MET A 6 2.24 -3.22 9.37
N TYR A 7 3.50 -2.93 9.01
CA TYR A 7 4.12 -1.63 9.26
C TYR A 7 3.36 -0.50 8.55
N LEU A 8 2.94 -0.75 7.31
CA LEU A 8 2.10 0.16 6.54
C LEU A 8 0.78 0.48 7.22
N PHE A 9 0.07 -0.55 7.67
CA PHE A 9 -1.19 -0.38 8.38
C PHE A 9 -1.01 0.42 9.68
N GLU A 10 -0.02 0.06 10.49
CA GLU A 10 0.25 0.76 11.77
C GLU A 10 0.65 2.23 11.56
N THR A 11 1.46 2.52 10.54
CA THR A 11 2.01 3.87 10.31
C THR A 11 1.07 4.78 9.51
N TYR A 12 0.31 4.23 8.56
CA TYR A 12 -0.50 5.01 7.62
C TYR A 12 -2.01 4.95 7.86
N ILE A 13 -2.59 3.87 8.40
CA ILE A 13 -4.04 3.84 8.67
C ILE A 13 -4.42 4.67 9.91
N HIS A 14 -3.49 4.89 10.84
CA HIS A 14 -3.72 5.75 11.99
C HIS A 14 -3.66 7.26 11.67
N ASN A 15 -3.06 7.65 10.55
CA ASN A 15 -2.67 9.05 10.26
C ASN A 15 -3.62 9.81 9.29
N GLU A 16 -4.90 9.46 9.30
CA GLU A 16 -5.98 10.00 8.44
C GLU A 16 -6.15 9.30 7.07
N PRO A 17 -7.39 8.90 6.71
CA PRO A 17 -7.70 8.12 5.51
C PRO A 17 -7.64 8.89 4.18
N GLU A 18 -7.35 10.19 4.20
CA GLU A 18 -7.34 11.05 3.01
C GLU A 18 -5.93 11.46 2.56
N MET A 19 -4.89 11.07 3.30
CA MET A 19 -3.53 11.40 2.92
C MET A 19 -3.11 10.50 1.76
N ARG A 20 -3.01 11.07 0.56
CA ARG A 20 -2.36 10.41 -0.59
C ARG A 20 -0.93 10.11 -0.19
N VAL A 21 -0.70 8.88 0.20
CA VAL A 21 0.60 8.41 0.59
C VAL A 21 1.47 8.32 -0.66
N ASP A 22 2.53 9.11 -0.71
CA ASP A 22 3.47 9.08 -1.81
C ASP A 22 4.26 7.77 -1.76
N GLN A 23 4.16 6.98 -2.83
CA GLN A 23 4.75 5.65 -2.93
C GLN A 23 6.28 5.71 -2.81
N ASP A 24 6.90 6.80 -3.26
CA ASP A 24 8.34 7.02 -3.16
C ASP A 24 8.76 7.27 -1.71
N GLN A 25 8.03 8.13 -0.99
CA GLN A 25 8.28 8.40 0.43
C GLN A 25 8.13 7.13 1.28
N LEU A 26 7.11 6.33 0.98
CA LEU A 26 6.84 5.08 1.66
C LEU A 26 7.97 4.05 1.48
N THR A 27 8.51 4.01 0.26
CA THR A 27 9.60 3.11 -0.09
C THR A 27 10.87 3.48 0.65
N ASP A 28 11.17 4.77 0.78
CA ASP A 28 12.31 5.27 1.53
C ASP A 28 12.17 5.01 3.04
N ASP A 29 10.98 5.24 3.62
CA ASP A 29 10.71 4.99 5.04
C ASP A 29 10.87 3.50 5.38
N LEU A 30 10.34 2.60 4.54
CA LEU A 30 10.49 1.16 4.70
C LEU A 30 11.94 0.70 4.49
N ALA A 31 12.66 1.27 3.53
CA ALA A 31 14.08 0.98 3.33
C ALA A 31 14.91 1.44 4.54
N GLN A 32 14.57 2.59 5.14
CA GLN A 32 15.21 3.11 6.35
C GLN A 32 14.87 2.26 7.59
N ALA A 33 13.68 1.69 7.66
CA ALA A 33 13.30 0.72 8.69
C ALA A 33 14.06 -0.62 8.58
N GLY A 34 14.78 -0.85 7.49
CA GLY A 34 15.61 -2.04 7.26
C GLY A 34 14.92 -3.12 6.43
N PHE A 35 13.79 -2.82 5.78
CA PHE A 35 13.16 -3.74 4.85
C PHE A 35 13.91 -3.82 3.53
N HIS A 36 13.91 -5.00 2.93
CA HIS A 36 14.52 -5.22 1.62
C HIS A 36 13.66 -4.56 0.53
N ARG A 37 14.31 -3.85 -0.41
CA ARG A 37 13.60 -3.20 -1.53
C ARG A 37 12.71 -4.16 -2.31
N ASP A 38 13.15 -5.39 -2.52
CA ASP A 38 12.35 -6.40 -3.22
C ASP A 38 11.06 -6.76 -2.47
N ASP A 39 11.11 -6.85 -1.14
CA ASP A 39 9.92 -7.08 -0.31
C ASP A 39 8.97 -5.89 -0.33
N ILE A 40 9.52 -4.67 -0.33
CA ILE A 40 8.76 -3.41 -0.40
C ILE A 40 8.01 -3.31 -1.72
N TYR A 41 8.69 -3.49 -2.86
CA TYR A 41 8.07 -3.43 -4.18
C TYR A 41 7.02 -4.52 -4.36
N ASN A 42 7.26 -5.74 -3.86
CA ASN A 42 6.25 -6.80 -3.91
C ASN A 42 5.00 -6.47 -3.09
N ALA A 43 5.17 -5.88 -1.90
CA ALA A 43 4.04 -5.46 -1.05
C ALA A 43 3.24 -4.32 -1.69
N LEU A 44 3.92 -3.30 -2.23
CA LEU A 44 3.31 -2.17 -2.93
C LEU A 44 2.52 -2.62 -4.17
N ASN A 45 3.12 -3.44 -5.02
CA ASN A 45 2.47 -4.02 -6.20
C ASN A 45 1.25 -4.89 -5.82
N TRP A 46 1.32 -5.59 -4.68
CA TRP A 46 0.17 -6.32 -4.16
C TRP A 46 -0.95 -5.37 -3.72
N LEU A 47 -0.61 -4.24 -3.10
CA LEU A 47 -1.55 -3.20 -2.65
C LEU A 47 -2.26 -2.53 -3.83
N GLU A 48 -1.53 -2.18 -4.91
CA GLU A 48 -2.12 -1.67 -6.15
C GLU A 48 -3.09 -2.67 -6.77
N LYS A 49 -2.68 -3.94 -6.89
CA LYS A 49 -3.56 -4.99 -7.42
C LYS A 49 -4.81 -5.18 -6.56
N LEU A 50 -4.71 -5.00 -5.25
CA LEU A 50 -5.85 -5.08 -4.35
C LEU A 50 -6.80 -3.89 -4.52
N ALA A 51 -6.26 -2.68 -4.71
CA ALA A 51 -7.05 -1.49 -5.05
C ALA A 51 -7.77 -1.67 -6.40
N ASP A 52 -7.06 -2.15 -7.43
CA ASP A 52 -7.63 -2.46 -8.74
C ASP A 52 -8.77 -3.50 -8.65
N LEU A 53 -8.61 -4.52 -7.80
CA LEU A 53 -9.64 -5.54 -7.56
C LEU A 53 -10.86 -4.96 -6.83
N GLN A 54 -10.69 -3.98 -5.94
CA GLN A 54 -11.80 -3.27 -5.30
C GLN A 54 -12.53 -2.33 -6.27
N GLU A 55 -11.79 -1.59 -7.09
CA GLU A 55 -12.36 -0.70 -8.12
C GLU A 55 -13.11 -1.51 -9.20
N GLY A 56 -12.56 -2.64 -9.63
CA GLY A 56 -13.21 -3.55 -10.59
C GLY A 56 -14.51 -4.18 -10.06
N GLN A 57 -14.64 -4.33 -8.74
CA GLN A 57 -15.90 -4.79 -8.11
C GLN A 57 -16.92 -3.66 -7.90
N ASN A 58 -16.47 -2.40 -7.93
CA ASN A 58 -17.32 -1.22 -7.79
C ASN A 58 -17.66 -0.59 -9.14
N ALA A 59 -17.46 -1.31 -10.26
CA ALA A 59 -18.07 -0.98 -11.53
C ALA A 59 -19.60 -1.01 -11.30
N PRO A 60 -20.28 0.15 -11.33
CA PRO A 60 -21.71 0.14 -11.19
C PRO A 60 -22.23 -0.60 -12.41
N TYR A 61 -23.04 -1.64 -12.17
CA TYR A 61 -23.98 -2.13 -13.17
C TYR A 61 -24.92 -0.98 -13.54
N PHE A 62 -24.45 -0.04 -14.36
CA PHE A 62 -25.31 0.86 -15.11
C PHE A 62 -25.76 0.08 -16.35
N MET A 63 -26.79 -0.73 -16.14
CA MET A 63 -27.70 -1.17 -17.20
C MET A 63 -28.98 -0.33 -17.12
#